data_AF-A0AAV2I9M5-F1
#
_entry.id   AF-A0AAV2I9M5-F1
#
_cell.length_a   1.000
_cell.length_b   1.000
_cell.length_c   1.000
_cell.angle_alpha   90.00
_cell.angle_beta   90.00
_cell.angle_gamma   90.00
#
_symmetry.space_group_name_H-M   'P 1'
#
loop_
_entity.id
_entity.type
_entity.pdbx_description
1 polymer ?
#
loop_
_entity_poly.entity_id
_entity_poly.type
_entity_poly.pdbx_seq_one_letter_code
_entity_poly.pdbx_strand_id
1 'polypeptide(L)'
;MGLLYAVLILLPALTFALEELKPFNDTAMAFFLIADADMDGFIDKKENFNSFSEYDGDSDGVTTRQEYTDHVIEFSPTLLAVSLALFSLYDADDDGQLKKNDFDHFYSLMDGNGDGQLTQWEYVQYWIDLFELMEQKMND
;
A
#
# COMPACT_ATOMS: atom_id res chain seq x y z
N MET A 1 3.15 -26.58 -1.47
CA MET A 1 1.69 -26.80 -1.37
C MET A 1 1.17 -25.78 -0.38
N GLY A 2 0.35 -24.88 -0.88
CA GLY A 2 -0.11 -23.67 -0.20
C GLY A 2 -0.32 -22.60 -1.26
N LEU A 3 -1.24 -22.88 -2.21
CA LEU A 3 -1.72 -21.90 -3.17
C LEU A 3 -2.46 -20.83 -2.36
N LEU A 4 -1.79 -19.72 -2.03
CA LEU A 4 -2.50 -18.51 -1.65
C LEU A 4 -3.00 -17.90 -2.95
N TYR A 5 -4.25 -18.23 -3.26
CA TYR A 5 -4.97 -17.68 -4.38
C TYR A 5 -5.08 -16.16 -4.21
N ALA A 6 -4.49 -15.41 -5.14
CA ALA A 6 -5.21 -14.39 -5.92
C ALA A 6 -6.30 -13.61 -5.17
N VAL A 7 -5.90 -12.62 -4.36
CA VAL A 7 -6.80 -11.51 -3.95
C VAL A 7 -6.38 -10.19 -4.61
N LEU A 8 -5.72 -10.29 -5.76
CA LEU A 8 -5.79 -9.28 -6.84
C LEU A 8 -7.17 -9.28 -7.54
N ILE A 9 -8.17 -9.98 -6.99
CA ILE A 9 -9.55 -10.01 -7.49
C ILE A 9 -10.41 -9.10 -6.61
N LEU A 10 -10.22 -7.80 -6.73
CA LEU A 10 -11.31 -6.86 -6.46
C LEU A 10 -11.46 -5.72 -7.47
N LEU A 11 -10.73 -5.70 -8.60
CA LEU A 11 -11.02 -4.75 -9.68
C LEU A 11 -10.81 -5.32 -11.10
N PRO A 12 -11.51 -6.40 -11.52
CA PRO A 12 -11.76 -6.56 -12.95
C PRO A 12 -12.83 -5.54 -13.36
N ALA A 13 -12.34 -4.43 -13.95
CA ALA A 13 -13.06 -3.31 -14.53
C ALA A 13 -13.47 -2.18 -13.57
N LEU A 14 -12.67 -1.12 -13.51
CA LEU A 14 -13.17 0.21 -13.87
C LEU A 14 -11.99 1.02 -14.39
N THR A 15 -12.27 1.87 -15.37
CA THR A 15 -11.31 2.65 -16.14
C THR A 15 -11.13 4.02 -15.48
N PHE A 16 -9.91 4.55 -15.56
CA PHE A 16 -9.44 5.91 -15.17
C PHE A 16 -8.80 6.03 -13.78
N ALA A 17 -7.49 6.30 -13.80
CA ALA A 17 -6.64 6.58 -12.65
C ALA A 17 -7.29 7.59 -11.67
N LEU A 18 -7.12 7.30 -10.37
CA LEU A 18 -7.66 7.98 -9.19
C LEU A 18 -9.17 7.89 -8.93
N GLU A 19 -10.04 7.82 -9.96
CA GLU A 19 -11.46 7.54 -9.74
C GLU A 19 -11.71 6.10 -9.24
N GLU A 20 -10.79 5.15 -9.53
CA GLU A 20 -10.84 3.75 -9.05
C GLU A 20 -10.73 3.60 -7.53
N LEU A 21 -10.10 4.56 -6.83
CA LEU A 21 -9.94 4.48 -5.37
C LEU A 21 -11.15 5.04 -4.63
N LYS A 22 -12.08 5.71 -5.33
CA LYS A 22 -13.26 6.29 -4.70
C LYS A 22 -14.40 5.26 -4.56
N PRO A 23 -15.12 5.30 -3.44
CA PRO A 23 -14.94 6.22 -2.32
C PRO A 23 -13.77 5.76 -1.43
N PHE A 24 -12.91 6.70 -1.00
CA PHE A 24 -11.62 6.39 -0.35
C PHE A 24 -11.77 5.55 0.92
N ASN A 25 -12.87 5.71 1.64
CA ASN A 25 -13.19 4.92 2.82
C ASN A 25 -13.36 3.43 2.51
N ASP A 26 -13.98 3.08 1.37
CA ASP A 26 -14.23 1.68 0.99
C ASP A 26 -12.92 1.03 0.55
N THR A 27 -12.09 1.75 -0.21
CA THR A 27 -10.75 1.30 -0.63
C THR A 27 -9.81 1.15 0.55
N ALA A 28 -9.76 2.13 1.46
CA ALA A 28 -8.95 2.07 2.67
C ALA A 28 -9.39 0.92 3.59
N MET A 29 -10.69 0.65 3.68
CA MET A 29 -11.23 -0.52 4.39
C MET A 29 -10.79 -1.83 3.73
N ALA A 30 -10.84 -1.91 2.39
CA ALA A 30 -10.37 -3.10 1.68
C ALA A 30 -8.87 -3.34 1.93
N PHE A 31 -8.05 -2.29 1.96
CA PHE A 31 -6.64 -2.39 2.29
C PHE A 31 -6.41 -2.89 3.72
N PHE A 32 -7.21 -2.42 4.68
CA PHE A 32 -7.13 -2.91 6.06
C PHE A 32 -7.41 -4.41 6.13
N LEU A 33 -8.51 -4.87 5.50
CA LEU A 33 -8.91 -6.29 5.53
C LEU A 33 -7.90 -7.22 4.83
N ILE A 34 -7.11 -6.71 3.89
CA ILE A 34 -6.05 -7.45 3.21
C ILE A 34 -4.78 -7.49 4.07
N ALA A 35 -4.48 -6.39 4.76
CA ALA A 35 -3.29 -6.26 5.60
C ALA A 35 -3.43 -7.00 6.95
N ASP A 36 -4.63 -7.02 7.54
CA ASP A 36 -4.99 -7.79 8.75
C ASP A 36 -5.06 -9.29 8.39
N ALA A 37 -3.89 -9.92 8.34
CA ALA A 37 -3.71 -11.25 7.74
C ALA A 37 -4.17 -12.36 8.68
N ASP A 38 -4.06 -12.15 10.00
CA ASP A 38 -4.56 -13.09 11.00
C ASP A 38 -5.98 -12.75 11.52
N MET A 39 -6.57 -11.65 11.05
CA MET A 39 -7.94 -11.20 11.32
C MET A 39 -8.17 -10.89 12.81
N ASP A 40 -7.15 -10.41 13.52
CA ASP A 40 -7.24 -10.04 14.93
C ASP A 40 -7.79 -8.61 15.15
N GLY A 41 -7.97 -7.85 14.06
CA GLY A 41 -8.49 -6.49 14.08
C GLY A 41 -7.42 -5.42 14.29
N PHE A 42 -6.15 -5.80 14.26
CA PHE A 42 -4.99 -4.93 14.29
C PHE A 42 -4.06 -5.27 13.12
N ILE A 43 -3.20 -4.32 12.74
CA ILE A 43 -2.11 -4.60 11.81
C ILE A 43 -0.81 -4.42 12.58
N ASP A 44 -0.03 -5.48 12.68
CA ASP A 44 1.31 -5.43 13.26
C ASP A 44 2.39 -5.05 12.22
N LYS A 45 3.62 -4.80 12.67
CA LYS A 45 4.73 -4.42 11.78
C LYS A 45 5.06 -5.49 10.75
N LYS A 46 4.89 -6.76 11.08
CA LYS A 46 5.17 -7.89 10.20
C LYS A 46 4.10 -8.00 9.12
N GLU A 47 2.84 -7.83 9.48
CA GLU A 47 1.72 -7.76 8.55
C GLU A 47 1.86 -6.58 7.59
N ASN A 48 2.17 -5.40 8.12
CA ASN A 48 2.45 -4.22 7.31
C ASN A 48 3.62 -4.46 6.34
N PHE A 49 4.73 -5.05 6.80
CA PHE A 49 5.86 -5.40 5.92
C PHE A 49 5.46 -6.42 4.84
N ASN A 50 4.71 -7.45 5.20
CA ASN A 50 4.31 -8.50 4.27
C ASN A 50 3.37 -7.97 3.17
N SER A 51 2.57 -6.95 3.46
CA SER A 51 1.66 -6.34 2.46
C SER A 51 2.38 -5.77 1.23
N PHE A 52 3.70 -5.53 1.33
CA PHE A 52 4.54 -5.04 0.23
C PHE A 52 5.52 -6.10 -0.31
N SER A 53 5.57 -7.29 0.30
CA SER A 53 6.47 -8.36 -0.14
C SER A 53 6.16 -8.89 -1.55
N GLU A 54 4.96 -8.65 -2.06
CA GLU A 54 4.57 -9.03 -3.43
C GLU A 54 5.33 -8.25 -4.52
N TYR A 55 5.87 -7.08 -4.18
CA TYR A 55 6.67 -6.25 -5.10
C TYR A 55 8.17 -6.60 -5.07
N ASP A 56 8.65 -7.32 -4.05
CA ASP A 56 10.03 -7.78 -3.93
C ASP A 56 10.22 -9.05 -4.77
N GLY A 57 10.56 -8.85 -6.05
CA GLY A 57 10.51 -9.89 -7.08
C GLY A 57 11.64 -10.91 -6.97
N ASP A 58 12.79 -10.51 -6.46
CA ASP A 58 13.93 -11.40 -6.21
C ASP A 58 14.07 -11.86 -4.75
N SER A 59 13.20 -11.35 -3.87
CA SER A 59 13.11 -11.70 -2.44
C SER A 59 14.39 -11.37 -1.66
N ASP A 60 15.08 -10.28 -2.04
CA ASP A 60 16.28 -9.81 -1.34
C ASP A 60 15.97 -8.91 -0.13
N GLY A 61 14.68 -8.59 0.10
CA GLY A 61 14.21 -7.73 1.17
C GLY A 61 14.20 -6.24 0.80
N VAL A 62 14.38 -5.92 -0.48
CA VAL A 62 14.38 -4.57 -1.04
C VAL A 62 13.45 -4.53 -2.24
N THR A 63 12.49 -3.60 -2.25
CA THR A 63 11.68 -3.37 -3.46
C THR A 63 12.26 -2.19 -4.22
N THR A 64 12.92 -2.47 -5.35
CA THR A 64 13.40 -1.41 -6.24
C THR A 64 12.24 -0.76 -6.99
N ARG A 65 12.45 0.48 -7.46
CA ARG A 65 11.49 1.15 -8.36
C ARG A 65 11.15 0.32 -9.60
N GLN A 66 12.10 -0.46 -10.11
CA GLN A 66 11.89 -1.31 -11.29
C GLN A 66 10.94 -2.46 -10.98
N GLU A 67 11.20 -3.21 -9.91
CA GLU A 67 10.33 -4.33 -9.51
C GLU A 67 8.92 -3.87 -9.19
N TYR A 68 8.82 -2.75 -8.46
CA TYR A 68 7.53 -2.13 -8.16
C TYR A 68 6.78 -1.75 -9.46
N THR A 69 7.47 -1.10 -10.40
CA THR A 69 6.87 -0.67 -11.68
C THR A 69 6.47 -1.85 -12.54
N ASP A 70 7.31 -2.88 -12.64
CA ASP A 70 7.04 -4.08 -13.43
C ASP A 70 5.81 -4.82 -12.91
N HIS A 71 5.72 -4.99 -11.58
CA HIS A 71 4.55 -5.59 -10.94
C HIS A 71 3.28 -4.79 -11.24
N VAL A 72 3.31 -3.46 -11.09
CA VAL A 72 2.14 -2.61 -11.38
C VAL A 72 1.75 -2.65 -12.86
N ILE A 73 2.71 -2.65 -13.78
CA ILE A 73 2.43 -2.76 -15.23
C ILE A 73 1.80 -4.12 -15.56
N GLU A 74 2.25 -5.19 -14.91
CA GLU A 74 1.74 -6.55 -15.14
C GLU A 74 0.30 -6.70 -14.64
N PHE A 75 0.01 -6.24 -13.42
CA PHE A 75 -1.26 -6.55 -12.75
C PHE A 75 -2.27 -5.40 -12.73
N SER A 76 -1.82 -4.16 -12.82
CA SER A 76 -2.67 -2.96 -12.68
C SER A 76 -2.14 -1.76 -13.47
N PRO A 77 -1.97 -1.88 -14.81
CA PRO A 77 -1.31 -0.84 -15.61
C PRO A 77 -2.03 0.52 -15.59
N THR A 78 -3.33 0.55 -15.29
CA THR A 78 -4.11 1.80 -15.13
C THR A 78 -3.71 2.58 -13.88
N LEU A 79 -3.16 1.91 -12.87
CA LEU A 79 -2.72 2.49 -11.60
C LEU A 79 -1.27 2.96 -11.61
N LEU A 80 -0.55 2.85 -12.74
CA LEU A 80 0.88 3.16 -12.81
C LEU A 80 1.22 4.56 -12.29
N ALA A 81 0.47 5.59 -12.70
CA ALA A 81 0.73 6.96 -12.28
C ALA A 81 0.58 7.14 -10.76
N VAL A 82 -0.48 6.57 -10.18
CA VAL A 82 -0.77 6.63 -8.74
C VAL A 82 0.25 5.82 -7.95
N SER A 83 0.60 4.64 -8.46
CA SER A 83 1.56 3.75 -7.81
C SER A 83 2.96 4.36 -7.78
N LEU A 84 3.39 5.05 -8.84
CA LEU A 84 4.67 5.77 -8.84
C LEU A 84 4.69 6.96 -7.85
N ALA A 85 3.54 7.63 -7.67
CA ALA A 85 3.40 8.66 -6.64
C ALA A 85 3.47 8.06 -5.23
N LEU A 86 2.83 6.90 -5.00
CA LEU A 86 2.93 6.14 -3.75
C LEU A 86 4.36 5.67 -3.48
N PHE A 87 5.05 5.10 -4.47
CA PHE A 87 6.45 4.70 -4.33
C PHE A 87 7.32 5.88 -3.84
N SER A 88 7.17 7.04 -4.48
CA SER A 88 7.95 8.23 -4.14
C SER A 88 7.58 8.80 -2.77
N LEU A 89 6.40 8.49 -2.26
CA LEU A 89 6.03 8.81 -0.89
C LEU A 89 6.65 7.80 0.08
N TYR A 90 6.64 6.52 -0.27
CA TYR A 90 7.18 5.43 0.56
C TYR A 90 8.69 5.50 0.73
N ASP A 91 9.42 5.88 -0.30
CA ASP A 91 10.87 6.03 -0.36
C ASP A 91 11.32 7.24 0.50
N ALA A 92 11.42 7.03 1.82
CA ALA A 92 11.54 8.11 2.79
C ALA A 92 12.92 8.77 2.77
N ASP A 93 13.95 8.05 2.30
CA ASP A 93 15.30 8.56 2.12
C ASP A 93 15.67 8.87 0.64
N ASP A 94 14.70 8.73 -0.28
CA ASP A 94 14.82 9.02 -1.72
C ASP A 94 16.00 8.28 -2.38
N ASP A 95 16.24 7.04 -1.94
CA ASP A 95 17.33 6.19 -2.43
C ASP A 95 16.91 5.25 -3.57
N GLY A 96 15.64 5.32 -3.98
CA GLY A 96 15.05 4.57 -5.08
C GLY A 96 14.66 3.14 -4.71
N GLN A 97 14.67 2.80 -3.42
CA GLN A 97 14.38 1.46 -2.90
C GLN A 97 13.48 1.54 -1.67
N LEU A 98 12.49 0.65 -1.58
CA LEU A 98 11.71 0.49 -0.36
C LEU A 98 12.33 -0.62 0.48
N LYS A 99 12.75 -0.27 1.70
CA LYS A 99 13.39 -1.16 2.66
C LYS A 99 12.63 -1.15 3.96
N LYS A 100 13.05 -2.02 4.88
CA LYS A 100 12.49 -2.09 6.24
C LYS A 100 12.36 -0.72 6.94
N ASN A 101 13.33 0.17 6.76
CA ASN A 101 13.29 1.48 7.42
C ASN A 101 12.17 2.38 6.87
N ASP A 102 11.90 2.32 5.57
CA ASP A 102 10.77 3.00 4.94
C ASP A 102 9.46 2.47 5.50
N PHE A 103 9.30 1.15 5.55
CA PHE A 103 8.10 0.53 6.12
C PHE A 103 7.92 0.86 7.62
N ASP A 104 9.00 0.85 8.40
CA ASP A 104 8.97 1.26 9.80
C ASP A 104 8.57 2.75 9.95
N HIS A 105 9.02 3.61 9.04
CA HIS A 105 8.64 5.02 9.01
C HIS A 105 7.14 5.17 8.74
N PHE A 106 6.62 4.52 7.70
CA PHE A 106 5.19 4.56 7.37
C PHE A 106 4.31 4.01 8.49
N TYR A 107 4.71 2.89 9.09
CA TYR A 107 4.03 2.34 10.25
C TYR A 107 3.93 3.36 11.38
N SER A 108 5.02 4.07 11.68
CA SER A 108 5.04 5.09 12.73
C SER A 108 4.20 6.33 12.42
N LEU A 109 3.96 6.64 11.14
CA LEU A 109 3.06 7.72 10.74
C LEU A 109 1.58 7.32 10.94
N MET A 110 1.27 6.04 10.77
CA MET A 110 -0.08 5.50 10.99
C MET A 110 -0.39 5.26 12.47
N ASP A 111 0.59 4.79 13.25
CA ASP A 111 0.46 4.47 14.68
C ASP A 111 0.37 5.76 15.53
N GLY A 112 -0.76 6.44 15.43
CA GLY A 112 -0.97 7.76 16.02
C GLY A 112 -0.94 7.75 17.55
N ASN A 113 -1.26 6.61 18.17
CA ASN A 113 -1.24 6.47 19.62
C ASN A 113 0.11 5.90 20.16
N GLY A 114 0.92 5.27 19.30
CA GLY A 114 2.26 4.77 19.61
C GLY A 114 2.30 3.49 20.45
N ASP A 115 1.22 2.68 20.45
CA ASP A 115 1.13 1.41 21.17
C ASP A 115 1.77 0.24 20.42
N GLY A 116 2.19 0.47 19.17
CA GLY A 116 2.83 -0.52 18.33
C GLY A 116 1.86 -1.41 17.56
N GLN A 117 0.56 -1.09 17.53
CA GLN A 117 -0.48 -1.77 16.75
C GLN A 117 -1.30 -0.75 15.96
N LEU A 118 -1.61 -1.01 14.69
CA LEU A 118 -2.52 -0.16 13.94
C LEU A 118 -3.94 -0.65 14.12
N THR A 119 -4.80 0.16 14.73
CA THR A 119 -6.23 -0.10 14.70
C THR A 119 -6.79 0.11 13.29
N GLN A 120 -7.95 -0.49 13.00
CA GLN A 120 -8.71 -0.20 11.78
C GLN A 120 -8.90 1.31 11.56
N TRP A 121 -9.17 2.07 12.64
CA TRP A 121 -9.38 3.51 12.52
C TRP A 121 -8.10 4.25 12.11
N GLU A 122 -6.97 3.99 12.76
CA GLU A 122 -5.68 4.60 12.43
C GLU A 122 -5.28 4.31 10.99
N TYR A 123 -5.37 3.04 10.59
CA TYR A 123 -5.03 2.62 9.24
C TYR A 123 -5.95 3.25 8.19
N VAL A 124 -7.27 3.12 8.36
CA VAL A 124 -8.25 3.62 7.37
C VAL A 124 -8.17 5.15 7.25
N GLN A 125 -8.07 5.87 8.37
CA GLN A 125 -8.02 7.33 8.32
C GLN A 125 -6.74 7.82 7.63
N TYR A 126 -5.59 7.19 7.90
CA TYR A 126 -4.34 7.55 7.22
C TYR A 126 -4.44 7.39 5.70
N TRP A 127 -5.00 6.27 5.23
CA TRP A 127 -5.15 6.02 3.80
C TRP A 127 -6.13 6.97 3.13
N ILE A 128 -7.23 7.35 3.80
CA ILE A 128 -8.15 8.37 3.31
C ILE A 128 -7.40 9.70 3.13
N ASP A 129 -6.71 10.17 4.17
CA ASP A 129 -5.98 11.44 4.15
C ASP A 129 -4.91 11.44 3.05
N LEU A 130 -4.24 10.30 2.86
CA LEU A 130 -3.25 10.11 1.81
C LEU A 130 -3.88 10.19 0.41
N PHE A 131 -4.98 9.49 0.16
CA PHE A 131 -5.65 9.53 -1.14
C PHE A 131 -6.18 10.94 -1.47
N GLU A 132 -6.72 11.66 -0.49
CA GLU A 132 -7.14 13.05 -0.65
C GLU A 132 -5.96 13.98 -0.97
N LEU A 133 -4.81 13.79 -0.30
CA LEU A 133 -3.60 14.56 -0.58
C LEU A 133 -3.07 14.31 -2.00
N MET A 134 -3.06 13.06 -2.44
CA MET A 134 -2.63 12.71 -3.80
C MET A 134 -3.58 13.29 -4.85
N GLU A 135 -4.90 13.23 -4.60
CA GLU A 135 -5.88 13.84 -5.48
C GLU A 135 -5.67 15.34 -5.64
N GLN A 136 -5.42 16.06 -4.55
CA GLN A 136 -5.14 17.49 -4.61
C GLN A 136 -3.87 17.77 -5.44
N LYS A 137 -2.78 17.06 -5.16
CA LYS A 137 -1.49 17.24 -5.86
C LYS A 137 -1.53 16.90 -7.35
N MET A 138 -2.41 15.99 -7.78
CA MET A 138 -2.53 15.60 -9.18
C MET A 138 -3.44 16.53 -9.99
N ASN A 139 -4.27 17.32 -9.32
CA ASN A 139 -5.20 18.27 -9.94
C ASN A 139 -4.66 19.71 -10.02
N ASP A 140 -3.52 19.99 -9.37
CA ASP A 140 -2.79 21.27 -9.40
C ASP A 140 -1.74 21.32 -10.53
#